data_AF-A0A8X6KQW5-F1
#
_entry.id   AF-A0A8X6KQW5-F1
#
_cell.length_a   1.000
_cell.length_b   1.000
_cell.length_c   1.000
_cell.angle_alpha   90.00
_cell.angle_beta   90.00
_cell.angle_gamma   90.00
#
_symmetry.space_group_name_H-M   'P 1'
#
loop_
_entity.id
_entity.type
_entity.pdbx_description
1 polymer ?
#
loop_
_entity_poly.entity_id
_entity_poly.type
_entity_poly.pdbx_seq_one_letter_code
_entity_poly.pdbx_strand_id
1 'polypeptide(L)' 'MMLSNCHEDKYAKVNRTMKVGSKEKVECPVTIEFYNKIMGGVDLADQMANVYELDRKSCKWWKKYFFACC' A
#
# COMPACT_ATOMS: atom_id res chain seq x y z
N MET A 1 -1.21 1.07 -17.15
CA MET A 1 -1.45 2.49 -17.48
C MET A 1 -1.95 3.16 -16.21
N MET A 2 -1.37 4.29 -15.79
CA MET A 2 -1.83 5.06 -14.62
C MET A 2 -2.47 6.36 -15.11
N LEU A 3 -3.52 6.80 -14.41
CA LEU A 3 -4.21 8.06 -14.66
C LEU A 3 -3.99 8.98 -13.46
N SER A 4 -3.62 10.24 -13.72
CA SER A 4 -3.51 11.28 -12.70
C SER A 4 -4.16 12.55 -13.21
N ASN A 5 -4.86 13.25 -12.31
CA ASN A 5 -5.44 14.57 -12.56
C ASN A 5 -4.58 15.70 -11.95
N CYS A 6 -3.61 15.39 -11.10
CA CYS A 6 -2.86 16.37 -10.30
C CYS A 6 -1.37 16.46 -10.66
N HIS A 7 -0.91 15.66 -11.63
CA HIS A 7 0.50 15.59 -12.00
C HIS A 7 0.69 15.92 -13.48
N GLU A 8 1.70 16.72 -13.77
CA GLU A 8 2.19 17.00 -15.12
C GLU A 8 3.06 15.84 -15.65
N ASP A 9 3.28 15.78 -16.97
CA ASP A 9 4.14 14.79 -17.64
C ASP A 9 5.63 15.01 -17.36
N LYS A 10 6.01 14.85 -16.10
CA LYS A 10 7.38 14.98 -15.59
C LYS A 10 7.92 13.61 -15.17
N TYR A 11 9.24 13.45 -15.32
CA TYR A 11 9.97 12.25 -14.91
C TYR A 11 10.76 12.51 -13.63
N ALA A 12 10.80 11.50 -12.76
CA ALA A 12 11.55 11.44 -11.52
C ALA A 12 12.41 10.17 -11.46
N LYS A 13 13.38 10.15 -10.55
CA LYS A 13 14.26 8.99 -10.32
C LYS A 13 13.80 8.23 -9.10
N VAL A 14 13.31 7.01 -9.28
CA VAL A 14 12.93 6.11 -8.19
C VAL A 14 13.98 5.04 -7.98
N ASN A 15 14.21 4.68 -6.72
CA ASN A 15 15.08 3.54 -6.40
C ASN A 15 14.28 2.26 -6.63
N ARG A 16 14.73 1.43 -7.58
CA ARG A 16 14.18 0.11 -7.86
C ARG A 16 15.15 -0.95 -7.36
N THR A 17 14.64 -1.90 -6.58
CA THR A 17 15.41 -3.08 -6.20
C THR A 17 15.43 -4.07 -7.35
N MET A 18 16.62 -4.40 -7.84
CA MET A 18 16.83 -5.42 -8.87
C MET A 18 16.80 -6.82 -8.26
N LYS A 19 16.68 -7.85 -9.12
CA LYS A 19 16.62 -9.26 -8.68
C LYS A 19 17.82 -9.70 -7.83
N VAL A 20 18.96 -9.03 -7.99
CA VAL A 20 20.23 -9.31 -7.28
C VAL A 20 20.32 -8.54 -5.94
N GLY A 21 19.27 -7.79 -5.56
CA GLY A 21 19.23 -7.00 -4.34
C GLY A 21 19.91 -5.63 -4.42
N SER A 22 20.56 -5.31 -5.54
CA SER A 22 21.08 -3.96 -5.81
C SER A 22 19.95 -2.95 -6.00
N LYS A 23 20.14 -1.72 -5.50
CA LYS A 23 19.21 -0.61 -5.70
C LYS A 23 19.73 0.27 -6.82
N GLU A 24 18.96 0.40 -7.89
CA GLU A 24 19.29 1.25 -9.02
C GLU A 24 18.27 2.38 -9.18
N LYS A 25 18.74 3.55 -9.62
CA LYS A 25 17.88 4.71 -9.89
C LYS A 25 17.33 4.58 -11.31
N VAL A 26 16.03 4.31 -11.41
CA VAL A 26 15.31 4.19 -12.68
C VAL A 26 14.45 5.44 -12.87
N GLU A 27 14.42 5.95 -14.09
CA GLU A 27 13.56 7.07 -14.45
C GLU A 27 12.12 6.57 -14.63
N CYS A 28 11.18 7.20 -13.93
CA CYS A 28 9.75 6.94 -14.05
C CYS A 28 8.95 8.24 -13.96
N PRO A 29 7.73 8.29 -14.50
CA PRO A 29 6.83 9.41 -14.29
C PRO A 29 6.64 9.75 -12.80
N VAL A 30 6.54 11.04 -12.48
CA VAL A 30 6.29 11.56 -11.11
C VAL A 30 5.02 10.95 -10.50
N THR A 31 4.00 10.74 -11.33
CA THR A 31 2.75 10.05 -10.93
C THR A 31 3.01 8.69 -10.31
N ILE A 32 3.95 7.92 -10.86
CA ILE A 32 4.27 6.57 -10.37
C ILE A 32 5.02 6.66 -9.04
N GLU A 33 5.97 7.59 -8.93
CA GLU A 33 6.67 7.85 -7.66
C GLU A 33 5.68 8.21 -6.56
N PHE A 34 4.76 9.14 -6.84
CA PHE A 34 3.76 9.60 -5.88
C PHE A 34 2.81 8.48 -5.47
N TYR A 35 2.30 7.70 -6.43
CA TYR A 35 1.46 6.54 -6.14
C TYR A 35 2.19 5.54 -5.24
N ASN A 36 3.43 5.17 -5.56
CA ASN A 36 4.21 4.21 -4.78
C ASN A 36 4.46 4.67 -3.33
N LYS A 37 4.50 5.99 -3.08
CA LYS A 37 4.64 6.53 -1.72
C LYS A 37 3.37 6.36 -0.87
N ILE A 38 2.19 6.30 -1.50
CA ILE A 38 0.90 6.39 -0.80
C ILE A 38 0.11 5.07 -0.86
N MET A 39 0.33 4.21 -1.86
CA MET A 39 -0.54 3.05 -2.08
C MET A 39 -0.58 2.06 -0.92
N GLY A 40 0.50 1.98 -0.12
CA GLY A 40 0.62 1.04 0.99
C GLY A 40 -0.22 1.37 2.23
N GLY A 41 -1.00 2.46 2.23
CA GLY A 41 -1.78 2.86 3.41
C GLY A 41 -2.82 1.83 3.85
N VAL A 42 -3.53 1.21 2.89
CA VAL A 42 -4.56 0.19 3.20
C VAL A 42 -3.90 -1.10 3.70
N ASP A 43 -2.89 -1.60 2.99
CA ASP A 43 -2.17 -2.81 3.37
C ASP A 43 -1.48 -2.66 4.74
N LEU A 44 -0.93 -1.48 5.03
CA LEU A 44 -0.33 -1.18 6.33
C LEU A 44 -1.39 -1.18 7.44
N ALA A 45 -2.55 -0.57 7.20
CA ALA A 45 -3.66 -0.57 8.15
C ALA A 45 -4.19 -1.99 8.41
N ASP A 46 -4.32 -2.82 7.37
CA ASP A 46 -4.71 -4.23 7.48
C ASP A 46 -3.67 -5.04 8.26
N GLN A 47 -2.37 -4.84 7.97
CA GLN A 47 -1.29 -5.46 8.73
C GLN A 47 -1.35 -5.08 10.22
N MET A 48 -1.58 -3.80 10.53
CA MET A 48 -1.73 -3.35 11.91
C MET A 48 -2.97 -3.95 12.57
N ALA A 49 -4.11 -4.02 11.88
CA ALA A 49 -5.32 -4.65 12.37
C ALA A 49 -5.10 -6.14 12.69
N ASN A 50 -4.41 -6.88 11.81
CA ASN A 50 -4.03 -8.28 12.00
C ASN A 50 -3.10 -8.50 13.21
N VAL A 51 -2.15 -7.58 13.47
CA VAL A 51 -1.25 -7.69 14.63
C VAL A 51 -2.02 -7.58 15.96
N TYR A 52 -3.11 -6.81 15.99
CA TYR A 52 -3.95 -6.62 17.18
C TYR A 52 -5.27 -7.39 17.11
N GLU A 53 -5.39 -8.38 16.20
CA GLU A 53 -6.67 -9.03 15.91
C GLU A 53 -7.34 -9.58 17.19
N LEU A 54 -8.47 -8.98 17.53
CA LEU A 54 -9.38 -9.44 18.58
C LEU A 54 -10.32 -10.55 18.06
N ASP A 55 -10.03 -11.15 16.90
CA ASP A 55 -10.94 -12.10 16.26
C ASP A 55 -11.13 -13.33 17.16
N ARG A 56 -12.35 -13.47 17.69
CA ARG A 56 -12.75 -14.60 18.54
C ARG A 56 -13.56 -15.55 17.70
N LYS A 57 -13.20 -16.85 17.74
CA LYS A 57 -14.00 -17.91 17.10
C LYS A 57 -15.47 -17.79 17.50
N SER A 58 -16.34 -17.58 16.52
CA SER A 58 -17.78 -17.39 16.70
C SER A 58 -18.55 -18.01 15.55
N CYS A 59 -19.67 -18.67 15.84
CA CYS A 59 -20.58 -19.21 14.82
C CYS A 59 -21.44 -18.12 14.15
N LYS A 60 -21.42 -16.88 14.66
CA LYS A 60 -22.19 -15.74 14.16
C LYS A 60 -21.25 -14.78 13.43
N TRP A 61 -21.45 -14.60 12.12
CA TRP A 61 -20.59 -13.79 11.24
C TRP A 61 -20.51 -12.31 11.64
N TRP A 62 -21.62 -11.72 12.11
CA TRP A 62 -21.70 -10.30 12.47
C TRP A 62 -20.81 -9.92 13.66
N LYS A 63 -20.43 -10.89 14.51
CA LYS A 63 -19.50 -10.63 15.62
C LYS A 63 -18.12 -10.25 15.12
N LYS A 64 -17.68 -10.79 13.98
CA LYS A 64 -16.40 -10.45 13.38
C LYS A 64 -16.36 -8.96 13.01
N TYR A 65 -17.42 -8.46 12.39
CA TYR A 65 -17.53 -7.03 12.05
C TYR A 65 -17.54 -6.14 13.30
N PHE A 66 -18.26 -6.55 14.35
CA PHE A 66 -18.31 -5.80 15.61
C PHE A 66 -16.92 -5.67 16.27
N PHE A 67 -16.13 -6.75 16.30
CA PHE A 67 -14.78 -6.71 16.90
C PHE A 67 -13.71 -6.14 15.97
N ALA A 68 -13.92 -6.13 14.66
CA ALA A 68 -12.98 -5.54 13.71
C ALA A 68 -13.06 -3.99 13.67
N CYS A 69 -14.21 -3.41 14.02
CA CYS A 69 -14.42 -1.95 14.00
C CYS A 69 -14.23 -1.27 15.37
N CYS A 70 -14.08 -2.03 16.46
CA CYS A 70 -13.84 -1.51 17.82
C CYS A 70 -12.37 -1.58 18.18
#